data_AF-A0A6J1WEQ4-F1
#
_entry.id   AF-A0A6J1WEQ4-F1
#
_cell.length_a   1.000
_cell.length_b   1.000
_cell.length_c   1.000
_cell.angle_alpha   90.00
_cell.angle_beta   90.00
_cell.angle_gamma   90.00
#
_symmetry.space_group_name_H-M   'P 1'
#
loop_
_entity.id
_entity.type
_entity.pdbx_description
1 polymer ?
#
loop_
_entity_poly.entity_id
_entity_poly.type
_entity_poly.pdbx_seq_one_letter_code
_entity_poly.pdbx_strand_id
1 'polypeptide(L)'
;MERYDIVAWRDRYLQEIKDVRKSGMPIVYLDESYIHTSLNQAKCWQSENEPGGSKSVAKGKRYIIVHCGGKTGFVPNALLIYNDKEKKDFHDAMNTVNFKKWVLDKLIPNLHEPTCIVMDNARYHSSQINKPPSMINRKKEITDWLSSNNIAYPTNATKSMLMVIVKQNKPDPIYEIDHLVQDYGHKIVRLPPYHCDLNPIEMIWGIVKGKVATKNVGLDNITFMQLVKNCFEDITGYME
;
A
#
# COMPACT_ATOMS: atom_id res chain seq x y z
N MET A 1 -20.62 2.01 15.41
CA MET A 1 -20.08 0.83 16.10
C MET A 1 -19.30 0.02 15.06
N GLU A 2 -18.01 -0.21 15.28
CA GLU A 2 -17.16 -0.99 14.37
C GLU A 2 -17.62 -2.46 14.33
N ARG A 3 -17.46 -3.13 13.18
CA ARG A 3 -17.82 -4.54 13.06
C ARG A 3 -16.83 -5.43 13.82
N TYR A 4 -17.34 -6.47 14.48
CA TYR A 4 -16.52 -7.39 15.28
C TYR A 4 -15.35 -8.03 14.51
N ASP A 5 -15.52 -8.32 13.23
CA ASP A 5 -14.44 -8.90 12.41
C ASP A 5 -13.31 -7.90 12.13
N ILE A 6 -13.62 -6.60 12.03
CA ILE A 6 -12.61 -5.54 11.86
C ILE A 6 -11.90 -5.29 13.19
N VAL A 7 -12.63 -5.28 14.31
CA VAL A 7 -12.04 -5.20 15.66
C VAL A 7 -11.05 -6.34 15.89
N ALA A 8 -11.47 -7.58 15.61
CA ALA A 8 -10.61 -8.76 15.75
C ALA A 8 -9.37 -8.70 14.84
N TRP A 9 -9.50 -8.15 13.62
CA TRP A 9 -8.35 -7.92 12.75
C TRP A 9 -7.41 -6.89 13.35
N ARG A 10 -7.93 -5.75 13.83
CA ARG A 10 -7.11 -4.73 14.49
C ARG A 10 -6.35 -5.27 15.69
N ASP A 11 -7.00 -6.06 16.54
CA ASP A 11 -6.34 -6.66 17.70
C ASP A 11 -5.22 -7.63 17.28
N ARG A 12 -5.44 -8.45 16.25
CA ARG A 12 -4.39 -9.32 15.68
C ARG A 12 -3.22 -8.52 15.11
N TYR A 13 -3.51 -7.46 14.35
CA TYR A 13 -2.50 -6.56 13.80
C TYR A 13 -1.64 -5.95 14.92
N LEU A 14 -2.28 -5.40 15.96
CA LEU A 14 -1.57 -4.77 17.08
C LEU A 14 -0.71 -5.78 17.84
N GLN A 15 -1.22 -7.00 18.04
CA GLN A 15 -0.47 -8.08 18.67
C GLN A 15 0.75 -8.48 17.83
N GLU A 16 0.57 -8.61 16.52
CA GLU A 16 1.64 -8.97 15.59
C GLU A 16 2.73 -7.90 15.53
N ILE A 17 2.37 -6.62 15.39
CA ILE A 17 3.32 -5.50 15.44
C ILE A 17 4.05 -5.46 16.78
N LYS A 18 3.35 -5.71 17.90
CA LYS A 18 3.99 -5.79 19.22
C LYS A 18 5.03 -6.89 19.29
N ASP A 19 4.75 -8.05 18.71
CA ASP A 19 5.67 -9.19 18.72
C ASP A 19 6.86 -8.99 17.76
N VAL A 20 6.66 -8.34 16.61
CA VAL A 20 7.75 -7.89 15.73
C VAL A 20 8.66 -6.88 16.43
N ARG A 21 8.08 -5.88 17.13
CA ARG A 21 8.87 -4.90 17.90
C ARG A 21 9.70 -5.57 18.99
N LYS A 22 9.14 -6.58 19.69
CA LYS A 22 9.87 -7.35 20.71
C LYS A 22 11.01 -8.18 20.14
N SER A 23 10.88 -8.71 18.92
CA SER A 23 11.94 -9.51 18.29
C SER A 23 13.11 -8.65 17.80
N GLY A 24 12.96 -7.33 17.78
CA GLY A 24 13.96 -6.41 17.24
C GLY A 24 14.00 -6.37 15.71
N MET A 25 13.08 -7.06 15.03
CA MET A 25 12.97 -7.01 13.57
C MET A 25 12.53 -5.60 13.14
N PRO A 26 13.27 -4.94 12.23
CA PRO A 26 12.89 -3.64 11.70
C PRO A 26 11.50 -3.66 11.08
N ILE A 27 10.80 -2.53 11.19
CA ILE A 27 9.49 -2.33 10.57
C ILE A 27 9.60 -1.20 9.56
N VAL A 28 9.17 -1.46 8.34
CA VAL A 28 8.98 -0.45 7.30
C VAL A 28 7.50 -0.38 6.94
N TYR A 29 7.02 0.83 6.78
CA TYR A 29 5.65 1.16 6.44
C TYR A 29 5.62 1.57 4.98
N LEU A 30 4.86 0.85 4.18
CA LEU A 30 4.68 1.07 2.75
C LEU A 30 3.32 1.72 2.52
N ASP A 31 3.29 2.69 1.62
CA ASP A 31 2.04 3.24 1.12
C ASP A 31 2.22 3.95 -0.24
N GLU A 32 1.09 4.22 -0.90
CA GLU A 32 1.02 5.02 -2.11
C GLU A 32 0.28 6.34 -1.87
N SER A 33 0.90 7.45 -2.30
CA SER A 33 0.30 8.77 -2.21
C SER A 33 0.35 9.51 -3.55
N TYR A 34 -0.22 10.71 -3.59
CA TYR A 34 -0.17 11.55 -4.77
C TYR A 34 0.23 12.97 -4.43
N ILE A 35 0.93 13.60 -5.37
CA ILE A 35 1.30 15.01 -5.31
C ILE A 35 0.92 15.72 -6.61
N HIS A 36 0.45 16.96 -6.49
CA HIS A 36 0.09 17.79 -7.64
C HIS A 36 1.16 18.85 -7.89
N THR A 37 1.46 19.14 -9.15
CA THR A 37 2.39 20.22 -9.51
C THR A 37 1.91 21.61 -9.08
N SER A 38 0.61 21.77 -8.87
CA SER A 38 -0.02 23.00 -8.40
C SER A 38 -0.03 23.13 -6.86
N LEU A 39 0.56 22.17 -6.13
CA LEU A 39 0.60 22.20 -4.67
C LEU A 39 1.52 23.32 -4.19
N ASN A 40 0.91 24.43 -3.75
CA ASN A 40 1.61 25.60 -3.19
C ASN A 40 0.93 26.00 -1.87
N GLN A 41 1.71 26.55 -0.94
CA GLN A 41 1.17 27.11 0.29
C GLN A 41 0.33 28.39 0.01
N ALA A 42 -0.78 28.59 0.74
CA ALA A 42 -1.44 29.89 0.70
C ALA A 42 -0.65 30.88 1.56
N LYS A 43 -0.41 32.08 1.03
CA LYS A 43 -0.02 33.20 1.88
C LYS A 43 -1.17 33.47 2.85
N CYS A 44 -0.90 33.40 4.16
CA CYS A 44 -1.83 33.84 5.18
C CYS A 44 -1.91 35.37 5.11
N TRP A 45 -3.11 35.95 5.09
CA TRP A 45 -3.27 37.42 5.07
C TRP A 45 -3.07 38.06 6.45
N GLN A 46 -2.90 37.26 7.51
CA GLN A 46 -2.89 37.73 8.90
C GLN A 46 -1.49 37.95 9.49
N SER A 47 -0.43 37.35 8.94
CA SER A 47 0.96 37.72 9.24
C SER A 47 1.94 37.13 8.22
N GLU A 48 3.08 37.81 7.97
CA GLU A 48 4.14 37.31 7.06
C GLU A 48 4.91 36.11 7.64
N ASN A 49 4.77 35.83 8.95
CA ASN A 49 5.55 34.85 9.69
C ASN A 49 4.76 33.60 10.12
N GLU A 50 3.47 33.51 9.83
CA GLU A 50 2.67 32.32 10.15
C GLU A 50 2.35 31.50 8.89
N PRO A 51 2.61 30.18 8.89
CA PRO A 51 2.26 29.32 7.77
C PRO A 51 0.74 29.28 7.60
N GLY A 52 0.26 29.89 6.51
CA GLY A 52 -1.13 29.75 6.07
C GLY A 52 -1.43 28.31 5.62
N GLY A 53 -2.69 27.91 5.71
CA GLY A 53 -3.17 26.62 5.19
C GLY A 53 -2.88 26.44 3.69
N SER A 54 -2.79 25.22 3.21
CA SER A 54 -2.59 24.93 1.77
C SER A 54 -3.73 25.51 0.93
N LYS A 55 -3.43 26.14 -0.23
CA LYS A 55 -4.48 26.54 -1.18
C LYS A 55 -5.16 25.28 -1.74
N SER A 56 -6.43 25.43 -2.12
CA SER A 56 -7.14 24.44 -2.92
C SER A 56 -6.31 24.10 -4.16
N VAL A 57 -5.96 22.82 -4.31
CA VAL A 57 -5.15 22.31 -5.41
C VAL A 57 -5.86 22.56 -6.74
N ALA A 58 -5.35 23.48 -7.56
CA ALA A 58 -5.84 23.69 -8.93
C ALA A 58 -5.52 22.46 -9.80
N LYS A 59 -6.15 22.31 -10.99
CA LYS A 59 -5.90 21.23 -11.98
C LYS A 59 -4.44 21.20 -12.49
N GLY A 60 -3.51 20.72 -11.68
CA GLY A 60 -2.11 20.44 -12.03
C GLY A 60 -1.90 18.97 -12.41
N LYS A 61 -0.73 18.65 -13.00
CA LYS A 61 -0.35 17.25 -13.25
C LYS A 61 -0.26 16.52 -11.91
N ARG A 62 -0.79 15.30 -11.86
CA ARG A 62 -0.73 14.41 -10.69
C ARG A 62 0.42 13.43 -10.88
N TYR A 63 1.28 13.33 -9.88
CA TYR A 63 2.29 12.29 -9.76
C TYR A 63 1.87 11.33 -8.65
N ILE A 64 2.00 10.04 -8.90
CA ILE A 64 1.86 8.99 -7.89
C ILE A 64 3.24 8.74 -7.31
N ILE A 65 3.28 8.61 -5.99
CA ILE A 65 4.47 8.32 -5.21
C ILE A 65 4.23 7.00 -4.51
N VAL A 66 5.19 6.08 -4.62
CA VAL A 66 5.24 4.83 -3.85
C VAL A 66 6.55 4.81 -3.11
N HIS A 67 6.48 4.61 -1.80
CA HIS A 67 7.67 4.52 -0.97
C HIS A 67 7.41 3.70 0.29
N CYS A 68 8.47 3.43 1.02
CA CYS A 68 8.40 2.83 2.33
C CYS A 68 9.52 3.35 3.21
N GLY A 69 9.26 3.43 4.51
CA GLY A 69 10.24 3.88 5.48
C GLY A 69 9.91 3.38 6.88
N GLY A 70 10.90 3.46 7.76
CA GLY A 70 10.78 3.03 9.15
C GLY A 70 11.50 3.99 10.08
N LYS A 71 11.90 3.46 11.24
CA LYS A 71 12.56 4.23 12.31
C LYS A 71 13.83 4.94 11.84
N THR A 72 14.57 4.35 10.90
CA THR A 72 15.83 4.89 10.36
C THR A 72 15.64 5.84 9.18
N GLY A 73 14.39 6.12 8.79
CA GLY A 73 14.05 6.93 7.62
C GLY A 73 13.52 6.07 6.47
N PHE A 74 13.53 6.66 5.28
CA PHE A 74 13.10 5.97 4.06
C PHE A 74 14.10 4.90 3.61
N VAL A 75 13.58 3.81 3.05
CA VAL A 75 14.44 2.76 2.46
C VAL A 75 15.16 3.34 1.25
N PRO A 76 16.51 3.34 1.22
CA PRO A 76 17.26 3.91 0.10
C PRO A 76 16.85 3.31 -1.25
N ASN A 77 16.84 4.12 -2.31
CA ASN A 77 16.51 3.71 -3.68
C ASN A 77 15.11 3.07 -3.88
N ALA A 78 14.26 3.02 -2.87
CA ALA A 78 12.91 2.47 -2.96
C ALA A 78 11.86 3.48 -3.46
N LEU A 79 12.21 4.77 -3.54
CA LEU A 79 11.30 5.82 -3.99
C LEU A 79 10.94 5.63 -5.48
N LEU A 80 9.64 5.46 -5.76
CA LEU A 80 9.09 5.46 -7.11
C LEU A 80 8.14 6.65 -7.25
N ILE A 81 8.39 7.48 -8.26
CA ILE A 81 7.49 8.58 -8.63
C ILE A 81 7.22 8.51 -10.12
N TYR A 82 5.95 8.48 -10.51
CA TYR A 82 5.54 8.44 -11.92
C TYR A 82 4.26 9.21 -12.16
N ASN A 83 3.98 9.48 -13.43
CA ASN A 83 2.76 10.16 -13.88
C ASN A 83 1.92 9.16 -14.68
N ASP A 84 0.63 9.04 -14.36
CA ASP A 84 -0.30 8.15 -15.06
C ASP A 84 -0.42 8.40 -16.58
N LYS A 85 0.13 9.50 -17.10
CA LYS A 85 -0.01 9.93 -18.51
C LYS A 85 1.28 9.88 -19.34
N GLU A 86 2.46 9.62 -18.76
CA GLU A 86 3.73 9.69 -19.48
C GLU A 86 4.32 8.27 -19.73
N LYS A 87 4.56 7.95 -21.03
CA LYS A 87 4.81 6.61 -21.60
C LYS A 87 6.22 6.05 -21.34
N LYS A 88 6.67 5.90 -20.09
CA LYS A 88 8.07 5.50 -19.83
C LYS A 88 8.21 4.44 -18.72
N ASP A 89 7.69 3.23 -18.96
CA ASP A 89 7.92 1.98 -18.20
C ASP A 89 6.90 1.60 -17.12
N PHE A 90 6.06 2.53 -16.67
CA PHE A 90 4.87 2.25 -15.84
C PHE A 90 3.65 2.75 -16.61
N HIS A 91 3.25 1.98 -17.63
CA HIS A 91 2.29 2.39 -18.66
C HIS A 91 0.85 2.59 -18.18
N ASP A 92 0.53 2.21 -16.94
CA ASP A 92 -0.80 2.28 -16.37
C ASP A 92 -0.72 2.64 -14.88
N ALA A 93 -1.85 3.09 -14.30
CA ALA A 93 -2.03 3.20 -12.86
C ALA A 93 -1.52 1.95 -12.12
N MET A 94 -1.15 2.07 -10.84
CA MET A 94 -0.53 0.97 -10.09
C MET A 94 -1.36 -0.31 -10.22
N ASN A 95 -0.70 -1.41 -10.61
CA ASN A 95 -1.31 -2.72 -10.83
C ASN A 95 -0.41 -3.82 -10.25
N THR A 96 -0.91 -5.06 -10.23
CA THR A 96 -0.18 -6.19 -9.62
C THR A 96 1.19 -6.41 -10.23
N VAL A 97 1.33 -6.26 -11.56
CA VAL A 97 2.60 -6.48 -12.27
C VAL A 97 3.61 -5.38 -11.92
N ASN A 98 3.18 -4.12 -11.99
CA ASN A 98 4.03 -2.96 -11.68
C ASN A 98 4.45 -2.95 -10.21
N PHE A 99 3.52 -3.28 -9.30
CA PHE A 99 3.82 -3.37 -7.87
C PHE A 99 4.82 -4.49 -7.59
N LYS A 100 4.61 -5.69 -8.16
CA LYS A 100 5.55 -6.81 -8.04
C LYS A 100 6.94 -6.44 -8.57
N LYS A 101 7.00 -5.76 -9.72
CA LYS A 101 8.25 -5.25 -10.29
C LYS A 101 8.95 -4.26 -9.33
N TRP A 102 8.21 -3.32 -8.75
CA TRP A 102 8.77 -2.40 -7.76
C TRP A 102 9.28 -3.14 -6.51
N VAL A 103 8.54 -4.14 -6.01
CA VAL A 103 8.99 -4.97 -4.88
C VAL A 103 10.33 -5.66 -5.18
N LEU A 104 10.46 -6.24 -6.38
CA LEU A 104 11.68 -6.95 -6.81
C LEU A 104 12.86 -6.03 -7.14
N ASP A 105 12.61 -4.92 -7.83
CA ASP A 105 13.67 -4.06 -8.37
C ASP A 105 14.11 -2.97 -7.39
N LYS A 106 13.22 -2.58 -6.45
CA LYS A 106 13.39 -1.39 -5.62
C LYS A 106 13.28 -1.66 -4.12
N LEU A 107 12.34 -2.50 -3.68
CA LEU A 107 12.17 -2.76 -2.25
C LEU A 107 13.19 -3.78 -1.74
N ILE A 108 13.04 -5.05 -2.16
CA ILE A 108 13.83 -6.18 -1.66
C ILE A 108 15.34 -5.94 -1.75
N PRO A 109 15.91 -5.43 -2.86
CA PRO A 109 17.36 -5.21 -2.96
C PRO A 109 17.92 -4.19 -1.95
N ASN A 110 17.07 -3.32 -1.40
CA ASN A 110 17.45 -2.28 -0.45
C ASN A 110 17.03 -2.61 0.99
N LEU A 111 16.54 -3.82 1.25
CA LEU A 111 16.32 -4.35 2.60
C LEU A 111 17.50 -5.27 2.97
N HIS A 112 18.39 -4.80 3.85
CA HIS A 112 19.65 -5.49 4.16
C HIS A 112 19.54 -6.54 5.28
N GLU A 113 18.40 -6.64 5.94
CA GLU A 113 18.12 -7.60 7.00
C GLU A 113 16.65 -8.04 6.96
N PRO A 114 16.29 -9.18 7.59
CA PRO A 114 14.90 -9.60 7.75
C PRO A 114 14.06 -8.44 8.29
N THR A 115 13.03 -8.05 7.55
CA THR A 115 12.29 -6.81 7.80
C THR A 115 10.80 -7.10 7.73
N CYS A 116 10.03 -6.49 8.62
CA CYS A 116 8.58 -6.46 8.58
C CYS A 116 8.11 -5.32 7.70
N ILE A 117 7.35 -5.63 6.65
CA ILE A 117 6.76 -4.69 5.73
C ILE A 117 5.27 -4.57 6.08
N VAL A 118 4.86 -3.38 6.50
CA VAL A 118 3.46 -3.05 6.76
C VAL A 118 2.87 -2.40 5.51
N MET A 119 1.72 -2.89 5.04
CA MET A 119 1.01 -2.33 3.90
C MET A 119 -0.50 -2.52 4.02
N ASP A 120 -1.26 -1.85 3.17
CA ASP A 120 -2.73 -1.98 3.14
C ASP A 120 -3.20 -3.24 2.39
N ASN A 121 -4.49 -3.31 2.07
CA ASN A 121 -5.09 -4.42 1.33
C ASN A 121 -5.56 -3.98 -0.06
N ALA A 122 -4.84 -3.06 -0.72
CA ALA A 122 -5.18 -2.67 -2.07
C ALA A 122 -5.27 -3.90 -2.98
N ARG A 123 -6.15 -3.82 -3.98
CA ARG A 123 -6.43 -4.97 -4.86
C ARG A 123 -5.18 -5.51 -5.54
N TYR A 124 -4.26 -4.62 -5.92
CA TYR A 124 -3.01 -5.00 -6.58
C TYR A 124 -1.96 -5.59 -5.63
N HIS A 125 -1.99 -5.28 -4.32
CA HIS A 125 -1.19 -5.97 -3.31
C HIS A 125 -1.75 -7.35 -2.96
N SER A 126 -3.03 -7.58 -3.23
CA SER A 126 -3.82 -8.72 -2.72
C SER A 126 -4.14 -9.74 -3.82
N SER A 127 -3.21 -9.95 -4.76
CA SER A 127 -3.33 -10.98 -5.80
C SER A 127 -3.32 -12.36 -5.17
N GLN A 128 -4.48 -13.01 -5.12
CA GLN A 128 -4.67 -14.29 -4.42
C GLN A 128 -4.32 -15.49 -5.32
N ILE A 129 -3.42 -16.35 -4.84
CA ILE A 129 -3.03 -17.61 -5.51
C ILE A 129 -4.15 -18.64 -5.38
N ASN A 130 -4.63 -18.88 -4.16
CA ASN A 130 -5.65 -19.89 -3.85
C ASN A 130 -7.09 -19.37 -3.98
N LYS A 131 -7.35 -18.60 -5.06
CA LYS A 131 -8.63 -17.90 -5.23
C LYS A 131 -9.81 -18.88 -5.37
N PRO A 132 -10.84 -18.81 -4.52
CA PRO A 132 -12.04 -19.63 -4.68
C PRO A 132 -12.87 -19.17 -5.89
N PRO A 133 -13.69 -20.05 -6.47
CA PRO A 133 -14.58 -19.68 -7.56
C PRO A 133 -15.62 -18.65 -7.09
N SER A 134 -16.19 -17.92 -8.05
CA SER A 134 -17.19 -16.87 -7.84
C SER A 134 -18.43 -17.10 -8.70
N MET A 135 -19.46 -16.25 -8.55
CA MET A 135 -20.67 -16.34 -9.38
C MET A 135 -20.43 -16.10 -10.88
N ILE A 136 -19.25 -15.61 -11.28
CA ILE A 136 -18.86 -15.50 -12.70
C ILE A 136 -18.50 -16.88 -13.27
N ASN A 137 -17.93 -17.77 -12.45
CA ASN A 137 -17.48 -19.10 -12.87
C ASN A 137 -18.65 -19.99 -13.29
N ARG A 138 -18.42 -20.94 -14.20
CA ARG A 138 -19.45 -21.90 -14.59
C ARG A 138 -19.79 -22.82 -13.42
N LYS A 139 -21.01 -23.39 -13.41
CA LYS A 139 -21.42 -24.35 -12.36
C LYS A 139 -20.41 -25.50 -12.24
N LYS A 140 -19.92 -26.00 -13.38
CA LYS A 140 -18.92 -27.07 -13.44
C LYS A 140 -17.59 -26.68 -12.78
N GLU A 141 -17.08 -25.47 -13.02
CA GLU A 141 -15.85 -24.98 -12.38
C GLU A 141 -16.00 -24.91 -10.85
N ILE A 142 -17.18 -24.51 -10.36
CA ILE A 142 -17.47 -24.48 -8.92
C ILE A 142 -17.47 -25.89 -8.33
N THR A 143 -18.13 -26.85 -8.99
CA THR A 143 -18.18 -28.25 -8.54
C THR A 143 -16.82 -28.94 -8.64
N ASP A 144 -16.03 -28.63 -9.67
CA ASP A 144 -14.68 -29.16 -9.85
C ASP A 144 -13.76 -28.65 -8.72
N TRP A 145 -13.85 -27.37 -8.35
CA TRP A 145 -13.13 -26.80 -7.20
C TRP A 145 -13.56 -27.44 -5.87
N LEU A 146 -14.87 -27.63 -5.64
CA LEU A 146 -15.34 -28.31 -4.43
C LEU A 146 -14.80 -29.75 -4.35
N SER A 147 -14.80 -30.45 -5.48
CA SER A 147 -14.31 -31.84 -5.56
C SER A 147 -12.80 -31.91 -5.35
N SER A 148 -12.02 -31.00 -5.93
CA SER A 148 -10.56 -30.95 -5.74
C SER A 148 -10.14 -30.59 -4.31
N ASN A 149 -11.01 -29.91 -3.57
CA ASN A 149 -10.82 -29.61 -2.15
C ASN A 149 -11.49 -30.65 -1.22
N ASN A 150 -11.99 -31.77 -1.76
CA ASN A 150 -12.68 -32.83 -1.01
C ASN A 150 -13.92 -32.34 -0.22
N ILE A 151 -14.65 -31.36 -0.77
CA ILE A 151 -15.86 -30.79 -0.16
C ILE A 151 -17.09 -31.41 -0.82
N ALA A 152 -17.93 -32.07 -0.02
CA ALA A 152 -19.17 -32.67 -0.48
C ALA A 152 -20.21 -31.59 -0.85
N TYR A 153 -21.01 -31.87 -1.89
CA TYR A 153 -22.13 -31.02 -2.30
C TYR A 153 -23.30 -31.86 -2.87
N PRO A 154 -24.55 -31.38 -2.78
CA PRO A 154 -25.70 -32.10 -3.34
C PRO A 154 -25.62 -32.19 -4.88
N THR A 155 -25.97 -33.36 -5.44
CA THR A 155 -25.94 -33.62 -6.89
C THR A 155 -26.81 -32.64 -7.69
N ASN A 156 -27.98 -32.28 -7.15
CA ASN A 156 -28.91 -31.32 -7.76
C ASN A 156 -28.76 -29.88 -7.22
N ALA A 157 -27.64 -29.55 -6.58
CA ALA A 157 -27.43 -28.22 -6.01
C ALA A 157 -27.53 -27.12 -7.09
N THR A 158 -28.22 -26.03 -6.76
CA THR A 158 -28.19 -24.82 -7.58
C THR A 158 -26.84 -24.12 -7.44
N LYS A 159 -26.51 -23.21 -8.37
CA LYS A 159 -25.28 -22.43 -8.29
C LYS A 159 -25.19 -21.63 -6.99
N SER A 160 -26.31 -21.08 -6.52
CA SER A 160 -26.39 -20.34 -5.26
C SER A 160 -26.10 -21.23 -4.04
N MET A 161 -26.62 -22.46 -4.01
CA MET A 161 -26.31 -23.43 -2.94
C MET A 161 -24.81 -23.77 -2.93
N LEU A 162 -24.22 -24.02 -4.09
CA LEU A 162 -22.78 -24.28 -4.20
C LEU A 162 -21.95 -23.10 -3.68
N MET A 163 -22.36 -21.86 -3.96
CA MET A 163 -21.65 -20.68 -3.47
C MET A 163 -21.71 -20.50 -1.94
N VAL A 164 -22.79 -20.94 -1.29
CA VAL A 164 -22.86 -20.97 0.19
C VAL A 164 -21.79 -21.94 0.73
N ILE A 165 -21.69 -23.13 0.14
CA ILE A 165 -20.70 -24.14 0.51
C ILE A 165 -19.28 -23.60 0.27
N VAL A 166 -19.01 -23.00 -0.89
CA VAL A 166 -17.71 -22.35 -1.18
C VAL A 166 -17.38 -21.28 -0.15
N LYS A 167 -18.34 -20.41 0.22
CA LYS A 167 -18.10 -19.35 1.20
C LYS A 167 -17.76 -19.89 2.59
N GLN A 168 -18.33 -21.03 2.99
CA GLN A 168 -18.09 -21.68 4.27
C GLN A 168 -16.75 -22.43 4.31
N ASN A 169 -16.26 -22.92 3.17
CA ASN A 169 -15.09 -23.79 3.09
C ASN A 169 -13.89 -23.15 2.38
N LYS A 170 -13.99 -21.88 1.95
CA LYS A 170 -12.87 -21.20 1.32
C LYS A 170 -11.71 -21.10 2.32
N PRO A 171 -10.47 -21.40 1.90
CA PRO A 171 -9.31 -21.22 2.74
C PRO A 171 -9.05 -19.74 3.00
N ASP A 172 -8.18 -19.46 3.97
CA ASP A 172 -7.61 -18.13 4.12
C ASP A 172 -6.83 -17.74 2.86
N PRO A 173 -6.93 -16.47 2.43
CA PRO A 173 -6.29 -16.03 1.21
C PRO A 173 -4.77 -16.07 1.33
N ILE A 174 -4.14 -16.68 0.33
CA ILE A 174 -2.70 -16.70 0.15
C ILE A 174 -2.37 -15.71 -0.96
N TYR A 175 -1.57 -14.70 -0.64
CA TYR A 175 -1.21 -13.64 -1.58
C TYR A 175 0.18 -13.88 -2.20
N GLU A 176 0.28 -13.59 -3.50
CA GLU A 176 1.51 -13.80 -4.27
C GLU A 176 2.69 -12.99 -3.72
N ILE A 177 2.44 -11.72 -3.36
CA ILE A 177 3.48 -10.86 -2.80
C ILE A 177 3.95 -11.39 -1.44
N ASP A 178 3.04 -11.87 -0.59
CA ASP A 178 3.37 -12.37 0.74
C ASP A 178 4.36 -13.54 0.67
N HIS A 179 4.14 -14.49 -0.25
CA HIS A 179 5.12 -15.54 -0.54
C HIS A 179 6.42 -14.99 -1.10
N LEU A 180 6.32 -14.07 -2.07
CA LEU A 180 7.51 -13.51 -2.71
C LEU A 180 8.45 -12.89 -1.69
N VAL A 181 7.99 -11.97 -0.83
CA VAL A 181 8.87 -11.36 0.17
C VAL A 181 9.30 -12.35 1.26
N GLN A 182 8.47 -13.35 1.58
CA GLN A 182 8.85 -14.41 2.51
C GLN A 182 10.02 -15.25 1.98
N ASP A 183 10.07 -15.54 0.68
CA ASP A 183 11.17 -16.28 0.06
C ASP A 183 12.52 -15.51 0.15
N TYR A 184 12.47 -14.18 0.29
CA TYR A 184 13.65 -13.34 0.54
C TYR A 184 13.91 -13.07 2.04
N GLY A 185 13.18 -13.74 2.95
CA GLY A 185 13.38 -13.64 4.39
C GLY A 185 12.70 -12.43 5.06
N HIS A 186 11.79 -11.75 4.38
CA HIS A 186 11.01 -10.65 4.94
C HIS A 186 9.60 -11.12 5.36
N LYS A 187 8.91 -10.28 6.12
CA LYS A 187 7.55 -10.57 6.62
C LYS A 187 6.59 -9.48 6.19
N ILE A 188 5.37 -9.83 5.77
CA ILE A 188 4.28 -8.87 5.57
C ILE A 188 3.34 -8.86 6.76
N VAL A 189 2.90 -7.67 7.15
CA VAL A 189 1.79 -7.46 8.09
C VAL A 189 0.79 -6.50 7.46
N ARG A 190 -0.45 -6.94 7.26
CA ARG A 190 -1.48 -6.17 6.56
C ARG A 190 -2.31 -5.33 7.53
N LEU A 191 -2.49 -4.06 7.20
CA LEU A 191 -3.32 -3.14 7.97
C LEU A 191 -4.77 -3.64 8.04
N PRO A 192 -5.46 -3.44 9.17
CA PRO A 192 -6.88 -3.72 9.24
C PRO A 192 -7.66 -2.70 8.38
N PRO A 193 -8.76 -3.10 7.72
CA PRO A 193 -9.56 -2.19 6.90
C PRO A 193 -10.01 -0.95 7.68
N TYR A 194 -9.92 0.22 7.06
CA TYR A 194 -10.30 1.53 7.60
C TYR A 194 -9.42 2.11 8.72
N HIS A 195 -8.23 1.54 8.97
CA HIS A 195 -7.28 2.03 9.96
C HIS A 195 -5.98 2.53 9.31
N CYS A 196 -6.06 3.57 8.50
CA CYS A 196 -4.87 4.22 7.95
C CYS A 196 -4.07 4.97 9.02
N ASP A 197 -4.68 5.31 10.16
CA ASP A 197 -4.05 5.88 11.34
C ASP A 197 -2.99 4.96 11.97
N LEU A 198 -3.08 3.65 11.71
CA LEU A 198 -2.09 2.66 12.11
C LEU A 198 -0.89 2.58 11.13
N ASN A 199 -0.85 3.42 10.10
CA ASN A 199 0.24 3.50 9.13
C ASN A 199 0.98 4.85 9.26
N PRO A 200 2.09 4.94 10.03
CA PRO A 200 2.81 6.18 10.28
C PRO A 200 3.27 6.94 9.02
N ILE A 201 3.47 6.24 7.90
CA ILE A 201 3.85 6.89 6.63
C ILE A 201 2.81 7.90 6.14
N GLU A 202 1.53 7.76 6.52
CA GLU A 202 0.47 8.72 6.20
C GLU A 202 0.77 10.12 6.76
N MET A 203 1.30 10.18 7.98
CA MET A 203 1.76 11.44 8.58
C MET A 203 2.97 12.00 7.83
N ILE A 204 3.89 11.12 7.41
CA ILE A 204 5.09 11.52 6.66
C ILE A 204 4.70 12.11 5.30
N TRP A 205 3.67 11.59 4.63
CA TRP A 205 3.15 12.21 3.41
C TRP A 205 2.71 13.65 3.65
N GLY A 206 2.06 13.94 4.78
CA GLY A 206 1.70 15.30 5.19
C GLY A 206 2.93 16.21 5.30
N ILE A 207 3.99 15.73 5.96
CA ILE A 207 5.25 16.47 6.14
C ILE A 207 5.93 16.73 4.79
N VAL A 208 6.08 15.71 3.94
CA VAL A 208 6.67 15.84 2.59
C VAL A 208 5.90 16.88 1.78
N LYS A 209 4.57 16.73 1.71
CA LYS A 209 3.72 17.64 0.92
C LYS A 209 3.77 19.06 1.45
N GLY A 210 3.85 19.24 2.77
CA GLY A 210 4.09 20.55 3.39
C GLY A 210 5.41 21.17 2.94
N LYS A 211 6.53 20.43 3.05
CA LYS A 211 7.84 20.89 2.57
C LYS A 211 7.81 21.26 1.09
N VAL A 212 7.22 20.42 0.23
CA VAL A 212 7.07 20.71 -1.20
C VAL A 212 6.24 21.97 -1.42
N ALA A 213 5.11 22.13 -0.73
CA ALA A 213 4.23 23.29 -0.88
C ALA A 213 4.91 24.62 -0.53
N THR A 214 5.84 24.63 0.43
CA THR A 214 6.61 25.83 0.80
C THR A 214 7.67 26.22 -0.25
N LYS A 215 8.22 25.24 -0.96
CA LYS A 215 9.31 25.42 -1.94
C LYS A 215 8.82 25.50 -3.39
N ASN A 216 7.58 25.10 -3.66
CA ASN A 216 7.01 25.09 -5.00
C ASN A 216 6.51 26.48 -5.41
N VAL A 217 7.36 27.24 -6.11
CA VAL A 217 7.05 28.60 -6.59
C VAL A 217 7.13 28.63 -8.11
N GLY A 218 6.07 28.17 -8.78
CA GLY A 218 5.95 28.26 -10.24
C GLY A 218 6.97 27.40 -11.02
N LEU A 219 7.44 26.31 -10.42
CA LEU A 219 8.46 25.45 -11.00
C LEU A 219 7.95 24.69 -12.23
N ASP A 220 8.84 24.43 -13.19
CA ASP A 220 8.58 23.47 -14.27
C ASP A 220 8.57 22.02 -13.73
N ASN A 221 8.12 21.07 -14.54
CA ASN A 221 7.95 19.68 -14.11
C ASN A 221 9.27 18.98 -13.71
N ILE A 222 10.40 19.30 -14.37
CA ILE A 222 11.68 18.65 -14.09
C ILE A 222 12.17 19.14 -12.72
N THR A 223 12.17 20.46 -12.53
CA THR A 223 12.58 21.09 -11.27
C THR A 223 11.64 20.69 -10.13
N PHE A 224 10.34 20.56 -10.38
CA PHE A 224 9.38 20.04 -9.41
C PHE A 224 9.71 18.62 -8.97
N MET A 225 10.04 17.71 -9.90
CA MET A 225 10.38 16.33 -9.57
C MET A 225 11.68 16.23 -8.77
N GLN A 226 12.67 17.07 -9.08
CA GLN A 226 13.89 17.18 -8.26
C GLN A 226 13.58 17.69 -6.86
N LEU A 227 12.74 18.72 -6.75
CA LEU A 227 12.29 19.24 -5.45
C LEU A 227 11.62 18.14 -4.61
N VAL A 228 10.72 17.34 -5.19
CA VAL A 228 10.04 16.25 -4.47
C VAL A 228 11.06 15.24 -3.96
N LYS A 229 12.01 14.81 -4.80
CA LYS A 229 13.08 13.87 -4.40
C LYS A 229 13.92 14.43 -3.25
N ASN A 230 14.37 15.67 -3.35
CA ASN A 230 15.15 16.32 -2.30
C ASN A 230 14.35 16.41 -0.99
N CYS A 231 13.03 16.65 -1.05
CA CYS A 231 12.19 16.67 0.15
C CYS A 231 12.07 15.31 0.84
N PHE A 232 12.19 14.20 0.09
CA PHE A 232 12.27 12.86 0.68
C PHE A 232 13.62 12.60 1.34
N GLU A 233 14.72 13.03 0.71
CA GLU A 233 16.07 12.93 1.27
C GLU A 233 16.24 13.77 2.55
N ASP A 234 15.56 14.93 2.62
CA ASP A 234 15.53 15.82 3.79
C ASP A 234 14.78 15.22 5.01
N ILE A 235 14.17 14.04 4.90
CA ILE A 235 13.43 13.39 5.99
C ILE A 235 14.35 12.37 6.67
N THR A 236 14.89 12.77 7.81
CA THR A 236 15.54 11.87 8.76
C THR A 236 14.46 11.12 9.57
N GLY A 237 14.75 9.93 10.10
CA GLY A 237 13.73 8.99 10.58
C GLY A 237 12.77 9.49 11.68
N TYR A 238 11.47 9.20 11.54
CA TYR A 238 10.39 9.51 12.49
C TYR A 238 9.22 8.48 12.48
N MET A 239 9.41 7.27 11.92
CA MET A 239 8.32 6.28 11.82
C MET A 239 8.51 5.18 12.87
N GLU A 240 7.74 5.22 13.96
CA GLU A 240 7.69 4.19 15.01
C GLU A 240 6.30 3.57 15.16
#